data_AF-A0A8S8XCR4-F1
#
_entry.id   AF-A0A8S8XCR4-F1
#
_cell.length_a   1.000
_cell.length_b   1.000
_cell.length_c   1.000
_cell.angle_alpha   90.00
_cell.angle_beta   90.00
_cell.angle_gamma   90.00
#
_symmetry.space_group_name_H-M   'P 1'
#
loop_
_entity.id
_entity.type
_entity.pdbx_description
1 polymer ?
#
loop_
_entity_poly.entity_id
_entity_poly.type
_entity_poly.pdbx_seq_one_letter_code
_entity_poly.pdbx_strand_id
1 'polypeptide(L)'
;MRERFQAEGVKIDSNYFAMGADSEQRLNAFAEQQYGAVAEAIYQGRNLCSRGRQGVIDALWGAQDMRKLNELAQLFQLPADSAAESFFAWKGVVYLQFEKGEKNGVLGELQKWLETERRVAEASMMDPAAKRALNELVSAFSTMASELEKRMVRYRTAFDGMFVQRNDHQAFSAFLADASSYFQSIGISVAKLGHLSDVWQRTLKRRSAKLLNTKDKSDLVRNMLGQMAA
;
A
#
# COMPACT_ATOMS: atom_id res chain seq x y z
N MET A 1 -0.87 5.95 11.83
CA MET A 1 -2.31 6.29 11.74
C MET A 1 -2.98 6.40 13.11
N ARG A 2 -2.96 5.37 13.97
CA ARG A 2 -3.53 5.42 15.34
C ARG A 2 -3.04 6.64 16.15
N GLU A 3 -1.74 6.90 16.12
CA GLU A 3 -1.09 8.03 16.80
C GLU A 3 -1.64 9.40 16.37
N ARG A 4 -2.03 9.56 15.09
CA ARG A 4 -2.54 10.84 14.57
C ARG A 4 -3.96 11.10 15.02
N PHE A 5 -4.81 10.07 15.03
CA PHE A 5 -6.14 10.19 15.62
C PHE A 5 -6.10 10.45 17.13
N GLN A 6 -5.12 9.86 17.83
CA GLN A 6 -4.87 10.16 19.24
C GLN A 6 -4.39 11.61 19.42
N ALA A 7 -3.48 12.09 18.57
CA ALA A 7 -3.00 13.48 18.60
C ALA A 7 -4.10 14.49 18.26
N GLU A 8 -5.06 14.12 17.40
CA GLU A 8 -6.23 14.93 17.03
C GLU A 8 -7.42 14.75 18.01
N GLY A 9 -7.26 13.99 19.09
CA GLY A 9 -8.29 13.80 20.13
C GLY A 9 -9.49 12.96 19.69
N VAL A 10 -9.40 12.26 18.56
CA VAL A 10 -10.47 11.40 18.02
C VAL A 10 -10.43 10.04 18.72
N LYS A 11 -11.50 9.71 19.46
CA LYS A 11 -11.69 8.38 20.04
C LYS A 11 -12.09 7.39 18.95
N ILE A 12 -11.15 6.54 18.55
CA ILE A 12 -11.39 5.43 17.62
C ILE A 12 -11.53 4.13 18.42
N ASP A 13 -12.51 3.30 18.04
CA ASP A 13 -12.64 1.94 18.54
C ASP A 13 -11.33 1.16 18.30
N SER A 14 -10.79 0.52 19.34
CA SER A 14 -9.55 -0.26 19.24
C SER A 14 -9.59 -1.34 18.16
N ASN A 15 -10.79 -1.85 17.85
CA ASN A 15 -11.02 -2.84 16.80
C ASN A 15 -10.81 -2.30 15.39
N TYR A 16 -10.91 -0.98 15.19
CA TYR A 16 -10.67 -0.33 13.89
C TYR A 16 -9.23 -0.52 13.40
N PHE A 17 -8.29 -0.65 14.34
CA PHE A 17 -6.88 -0.94 14.06
C PHE A 17 -6.47 -2.31 14.62
N ALA A 18 -7.42 -3.22 14.91
CA ALA A 18 -7.08 -4.54 15.39
C ALA A 18 -6.44 -5.34 14.26
N MET A 19 -5.12 -5.45 14.36
CA MET A 19 -4.30 -6.35 13.57
C MET A 19 -4.03 -7.59 14.43
N GLY A 20 -4.07 -8.79 13.85
CA GLY A 20 -3.64 -9.99 14.58
C GLY A 20 -2.17 -9.84 14.99
N ALA A 21 -1.80 -10.35 16.17
CA ALA A 21 -0.45 -10.20 16.72
C ALA A 21 0.65 -10.63 15.71
N ASP A 22 0.41 -11.70 14.95
CA ASP A 22 1.32 -12.19 13.90
C ASP A 22 1.50 -11.18 12.75
N SER A 23 0.45 -10.44 12.40
CA SER A 23 0.51 -9.42 11.35
C SER A 23 1.21 -8.16 11.84
N GLU A 24 1.02 -7.79 13.10
CA GLU A 24 1.75 -6.68 13.73
C GLU A 24 3.24 -6.97 13.83
N GLN A 25 3.62 -8.20 14.22
CA GLN A 25 5.02 -8.63 14.24
C GLN A 25 5.66 -8.56 12.85
N ARG A 26 4.95 -9.04 11.81
CA ARG A 26 5.44 -8.99 10.42
C ARG A 26 5.55 -7.56 9.89
N LEU A 27 4.61 -6.69 10.25
CA LEU A 27 4.68 -5.26 9.90
C LEU A 27 5.90 -4.59 10.56
N ASN A 28 6.14 -4.85 11.85
CA ASN A 28 7.30 -4.31 12.55
C ASN A 28 8.60 -4.82 11.94
N ALA A 29 8.72 -6.12 11.67
CA ALA A 29 9.89 -6.68 10.99
C ALA A 29 10.11 -6.06 9.59
N PHE A 30 9.03 -5.83 8.84
CA PHE A 30 9.09 -5.16 7.54
C PHE A 30 9.58 -3.71 7.66
N ALA A 31 9.05 -2.95 8.62
CA ALA A 31 9.47 -1.58 8.87
C ALA A 31 10.95 -1.51 9.33
N GLU A 32 11.36 -2.41 10.23
CA GLU A 32 12.76 -2.53 10.69
C GLU A 32 13.71 -2.81 9.53
N GLN A 33 13.32 -3.66 8.58
CA GLN A 33 14.13 -3.94 7.39
C GLN A 33 14.28 -2.68 6.52
N GLN A 34 13.18 -1.96 6.26
CA GLN A 34 13.18 -0.75 5.43
C GLN A 34 14.00 0.38 6.07
N TYR A 35 13.72 0.72 7.33
CA TYR A 35 14.43 1.80 8.02
C TYR A 35 15.84 1.39 8.48
N GLY A 36 16.12 0.10 8.60
CA GLY A 36 17.47 -0.42 8.82
C GLY A 36 18.43 -0.02 7.71
N ALA A 37 18.00 -0.12 6.44
CA ALA A 37 18.80 0.32 5.29
C ALA A 37 19.06 1.84 5.32
N VAL A 38 18.08 2.64 5.75
CA VAL A 38 18.22 4.09 5.95
C VAL A 38 19.26 4.37 7.03
N ALA A 39 19.14 3.73 8.19
CA ALA A 39 20.07 3.88 9.30
C ALA A 39 21.50 3.48 8.88
N GLU A 40 21.66 2.42 8.11
CA GLU A 40 22.96 1.99 7.60
C GLU A 40 23.55 3.01 6.62
N ALA A 41 22.74 3.56 5.71
CA ALA A 41 23.20 4.55 4.75
C ALA A 41 23.64 5.88 5.42
N ILE A 42 22.95 6.32 6.47
CA ILE A 42 23.25 7.59 7.17
C ILE A 42 24.56 7.50 7.97
N TYR A 43 24.88 6.34 8.53
CA TYR A 43 25.96 6.19 9.52
C TYR A 43 27.18 5.42 9.04
N GLN A 44 27.21 4.94 7.78
CA GLN A 44 28.40 4.27 7.26
C GLN A 44 29.63 5.20 7.25
N GLY A 45 30.75 4.68 7.77
CA GLY A 45 32.01 5.41 7.98
C GLY A 45 32.26 5.82 9.44
N ARG A 46 31.25 5.71 10.31
CA ARG A 46 31.40 5.83 11.77
C ARG A 46 31.15 4.45 12.38
N ASN A 47 31.90 4.05 13.40
CA ASN A 47 31.60 2.84 14.17
C ASN A 47 30.16 2.93 14.68
N LEU A 48 29.26 2.25 13.99
CA LEU A 48 27.84 2.23 14.29
C LEU A 48 27.65 1.54 15.64
N CYS A 49 27.34 2.30 16.69
CA CYS A 49 26.79 1.69 17.88
C CYS A 49 25.36 1.24 17.57
N SER A 50 24.96 0.06 18.07
CA SER A 50 23.60 -0.49 17.89
C SER A 50 22.50 0.50 18.29
N ARG A 51 22.78 1.38 19.28
CA ARG A 51 21.89 2.47 19.72
C ARG A 51 21.61 3.51 18.63
N GLY A 52 22.58 3.83 17.78
CA GLY A 52 22.41 4.82 16.70
C GLY A 52 21.46 4.33 15.60
N ARG A 53 21.57 3.05 15.25
CA ARG A 53 20.67 2.38 14.28
C ARG A 53 19.25 2.32 14.83
N GLN A 54 19.08 1.83 16.05
CA GLN A 54 17.76 1.71 16.66
C GLN A 54 17.09 3.08 16.81
N GLY A 55 17.83 4.12 17.20
CA GLY A 55 17.27 5.48 17.31
C GLY A 55 16.72 6.05 16.00
N VAL A 56 17.27 5.69 14.83
CA VAL A 56 16.69 6.09 13.53
C VAL A 56 15.39 5.34 13.26
N ILE A 57 15.37 4.04 13.53
CA ILE A 57 14.18 3.21 13.34
C ILE A 57 13.07 3.70 14.27
N ASP A 58 13.36 3.93 15.55
CA ASP A 58 12.40 4.43 16.54
C ASP A 58 11.88 5.83 16.19
N ALA A 59 12.74 6.69 15.63
CA ALA A 59 12.33 8.01 15.17
C ALA A 59 11.38 7.93 13.97
N LEU A 60 11.73 7.15 12.94
CA LEU A 60 10.94 7.06 11.70
C LEU A 60 9.68 6.20 11.85
N TRP A 61 9.78 5.07 12.55
CA TRP A 61 8.67 4.14 12.75
C TRP A 61 7.86 4.46 14.00
N GLY A 62 8.52 4.76 15.13
CA GLY A 62 7.84 5.04 16.39
C GLY A 62 7.41 6.50 16.58
N ALA A 63 7.96 7.44 15.79
CA ALA A 63 7.76 8.89 15.96
C ALA A 63 8.11 9.40 17.37
N GLN A 64 9.00 8.72 18.09
CA GLN A 64 9.26 8.98 19.51
C GLN A 64 10.35 10.03 19.76
N ASP A 65 11.25 10.26 18.79
CA ASP A 65 12.39 11.19 18.93
C ASP A 65 12.32 12.33 17.91
N MET A 66 11.68 13.44 18.32
CA MET A 66 11.53 14.64 17.50
C MET A 66 12.88 15.32 17.19
N ARG A 67 13.87 15.21 18.08
CA ARG A 67 15.21 15.74 17.81
C ARG A 67 15.84 14.98 16.67
N LYS A 68 15.72 13.65 16.69
CA LYS A 68 16.22 12.79 15.61
C LYS A 68 15.49 13.03 14.30
N LEU A 69 14.18 13.21 14.33
CA LEU A 69 13.41 13.57 13.14
C LEU A 69 13.86 14.90 12.54
N ASN A 70 14.20 15.89 13.36
CA ASN A 70 14.75 17.16 12.88
C ASN A 70 16.15 16.99 12.26
N GLU A 71 17.02 16.17 12.83
CA GLU A 71 18.33 15.82 12.23
C GLU A 71 18.14 15.16 10.87
N LEU A 72 17.18 14.23 10.76
CA LEU A 72 16.84 13.55 9.51
C LEU A 72 16.22 14.51 8.48
N ALA A 73 15.38 15.45 8.92
CA ALA A 73 14.78 16.48 8.06
C ALA A 73 15.87 17.32 7.39
N GLN A 74 16.88 17.76 8.14
CA GLN A 74 18.02 18.51 7.61
C GLN A 74 18.82 17.67 6.61
N LEU A 75 19.06 16.40 6.91
CA LEU A 75 19.78 15.49 6.02
C LEU A 75 19.06 15.29 4.69
N PHE A 76 17.72 15.19 4.73
CA PHE A 76 16.87 15.07 3.54
C PHE A 76 16.48 16.41 2.92
N GLN A 77 17.03 17.52 3.44
CA GLN A 77 16.77 18.88 2.96
C GLN A 77 15.26 19.21 2.93
N LEU A 78 14.51 18.70 3.90
CA LEU A 78 13.09 18.98 4.05
C LEU A 78 12.89 20.34 4.74
N PRO A 79 11.90 21.14 4.32
CA PRO A 79 11.43 22.29 5.07
C PRO A 79 11.00 21.86 6.48
N ALA A 80 11.41 22.63 7.50
CA ALA A 80 11.17 22.27 8.90
C ALA A 80 9.68 22.23 9.27
N ASP A 81 8.85 23.03 8.59
CA ASP A 81 7.40 23.11 8.75
C ASP A 81 6.66 21.92 8.12
N SER A 82 7.20 21.30 7.07
CA SER A 82 6.58 20.15 6.39
C SER A 82 7.19 18.79 6.76
N ALA A 83 8.35 18.77 7.42
CA ALA A 83 9.09 17.54 7.72
C ALA A 83 8.27 16.49 8.49
N ALA A 84 7.52 16.90 9.51
CA ALA A 84 6.69 15.99 10.30
C ALA A 84 5.59 15.33 9.45
N GLU A 85 4.97 16.09 8.54
CA GLU A 85 3.95 15.58 7.63
C GLU A 85 4.58 14.62 6.59
N SER A 86 5.72 14.99 6.00
CA SER A 86 6.45 14.14 5.06
C SER A 86 6.85 12.80 5.69
N PHE A 87 7.38 12.79 6.92
CA PHE A 87 7.72 11.55 7.61
C PHE A 87 6.50 10.71 7.96
N PHE A 88 5.42 11.34 8.41
CA PHE A 88 4.16 10.63 8.66
C PHE A 88 3.61 9.98 7.38
N ALA A 89 3.59 10.72 6.27
CA ALA A 89 3.12 10.21 5.00
C ALA A 89 4.02 9.07 4.48
N TRP A 90 5.33 9.19 4.64
CA TRP A 90 6.27 8.11 4.28
C TRP A 90 6.05 6.85 5.13
N LYS A 91 5.85 6.98 6.46
CA LYS A 91 5.43 5.87 7.33
C LYS A 91 4.16 5.20 6.80
N GLY A 92 3.20 6.00 6.33
CA GLY A 92 1.99 5.52 5.66
C GLY A 92 2.28 4.74 4.37
N VAL A 93 3.18 5.22 3.52
CA VAL A 93 3.59 4.53 2.28
C VAL A 93 4.25 3.17 2.58
N VAL A 94 5.10 3.10 3.61
CA VAL A 94 5.72 1.83 4.06
C VAL A 94 4.66 0.84 4.55
N TYR A 95 3.69 1.31 5.35
CA TYR A 95 2.56 0.48 5.77
C TYR A 95 1.75 -0.05 4.58
N LEU A 96 1.43 0.80 3.60
CA LEU A 96 0.65 0.41 2.43
C LEU A 96 1.40 -0.58 1.52
N GLN A 97 2.73 -0.52 1.48
CA GLN A 97 3.53 -1.55 0.82
C GLN A 97 3.41 -2.90 1.48
N PHE A 98 3.51 -2.94 2.81
CA PHE A 98 3.29 -4.16 3.58
C PHE A 98 1.88 -4.71 3.31
N GLU A 99 0.85 -3.87 3.42
CA GLU A 99 -0.54 -4.27 3.22
C GLU A 99 -0.81 -4.78 1.80
N LYS A 100 -0.24 -4.13 0.77
CA LYS A 100 -0.28 -4.64 -0.61
C LYS A 100 0.42 -5.99 -0.72
N GLY A 101 1.59 -6.13 -0.09
CA GLY A 101 2.37 -7.37 -0.02
C GLY A 101 1.52 -8.56 0.46
N GLU A 102 0.80 -8.36 1.56
CA GLU A 102 -0.12 -9.33 2.15
C GLU A 102 -1.25 -9.74 1.20
N LYS A 103 -1.72 -8.80 0.38
CA LYS A 103 -2.84 -9.00 -0.55
C LYS A 103 -2.41 -9.48 -1.93
N ASN A 104 -1.12 -9.44 -2.29
CA ASN A 104 -0.62 -9.74 -3.63
C ASN A 104 -1.10 -11.11 -4.16
N GLY A 105 -1.09 -12.14 -3.31
CA GLY A 105 -1.56 -13.48 -3.68
C GLY A 105 -3.04 -13.46 -4.11
N VAL A 106 -3.90 -12.89 -3.27
CA VAL A 106 -5.34 -12.79 -3.53
C VAL A 106 -5.64 -11.91 -4.74
N LEU A 107 -4.95 -10.78 -4.89
CA LEU A 107 -5.11 -9.89 -6.04
C LEU A 107 -4.71 -10.58 -7.34
N GLY A 108 -3.65 -11.39 -7.32
CA GLY A 108 -3.24 -12.20 -8.46
C GLY A 108 -4.27 -13.29 -8.83
N GLU A 109 -4.91 -13.91 -7.84
CA GLU A 109 -6.00 -14.86 -8.09
C GLU A 109 -7.24 -14.18 -8.68
N LEU A 110 -7.63 -13.02 -8.14
CA LEU A 110 -8.73 -12.21 -8.66
C LEU A 110 -8.47 -11.82 -10.13
N GLN A 111 -7.27 -11.36 -10.45
CA GLN A 111 -6.89 -11.03 -11.83
C GLN A 111 -7.04 -12.23 -12.77
N LYS A 112 -6.53 -13.41 -12.35
CA LYS A 112 -6.66 -14.66 -13.13
C LYS A 112 -8.12 -15.07 -13.33
N TRP A 113 -8.95 -14.90 -12.30
CA TRP A 113 -10.38 -15.18 -12.37
C TRP A 113 -11.08 -14.24 -13.37
N LEU A 114 -10.84 -12.92 -13.26
CA LEU A 114 -11.38 -11.91 -14.18
C LEU A 114 -11.02 -12.20 -15.65
N GLU A 115 -9.76 -12.54 -15.92
CA GLU A 115 -9.28 -12.89 -17.26
C GLU A 115 -9.92 -14.19 -17.78
N THR A 116 -10.14 -15.17 -16.91
CA THR A 116 -10.82 -16.42 -17.26
C THR A 116 -12.28 -16.16 -17.61
N GLU A 117 -13.00 -15.40 -16.78
CA GLU A 117 -14.39 -15.05 -17.06
C GLU A 117 -14.51 -14.22 -18.34
N ARG A 118 -13.56 -13.31 -18.64
CA ARG A 118 -13.55 -12.55 -19.89
C ARG A 118 -13.50 -13.48 -21.11
N ARG A 119 -12.60 -14.47 -21.09
CA ARG A 119 -12.46 -15.46 -22.18
C ARG A 119 -13.72 -16.33 -22.32
N VAL A 120 -14.32 -16.74 -21.21
CA VAL A 120 -15.58 -17.51 -21.22
C VAL A 120 -16.73 -16.66 -21.79
N ALA A 121 -16.83 -15.39 -21.42
CA ALA A 121 -17.82 -14.46 -21.95
C ALA A 121 -17.61 -14.14 -23.45
N GLU A 122 -16.37 -14.21 -23.94
CA GLU A 122 -16.06 -14.10 -25.36
C GLU A 122 -16.57 -15.30 -26.17
N ALA A 123 -16.42 -16.51 -25.62
CA ALA A 123 -16.81 -17.76 -26.28
C ALA A 123 -18.28 -18.18 -26.08
N SER A 124 -19.04 -17.49 -25.23
CA SER A 124 -20.42 -17.86 -24.87
C SER A 124 -21.47 -16.86 -25.38
N MET A 125 -22.73 -17.29 -25.43
CA MET A 125 -23.89 -16.41 -25.66
C MET A 125 -24.28 -15.66 -24.37
N MET A 126 -23.30 -15.06 -23.69
CA MET A 126 -23.57 -14.22 -22.53
C MET A 126 -24.35 -12.97 -22.94
N ASP A 127 -25.20 -12.47 -22.05
CA ASP A 127 -25.89 -11.20 -22.23
C ASP A 127 -24.90 -10.05 -22.58
N PRO A 128 -25.14 -9.26 -23.64
CA PRO A 128 -24.23 -8.18 -24.04
C PRO A 128 -23.98 -7.12 -22.98
N ALA A 129 -24.95 -6.84 -22.09
CA ALA A 129 -24.74 -5.88 -21.00
C ALA A 129 -23.83 -6.47 -19.91
N ALA A 130 -23.99 -7.75 -19.57
CA ALA A 130 -23.08 -8.44 -18.66
C ALA A 130 -21.64 -8.52 -19.20
N LYS A 131 -21.48 -8.79 -20.51
CA LYS A 131 -20.16 -8.81 -21.16
C LYS A 131 -19.48 -7.44 -21.14
N ARG A 132 -20.23 -6.35 -21.37
CA ARG A 132 -19.71 -4.98 -21.25
C ARG A 132 -19.24 -4.67 -19.83
N ALA A 133 -20.07 -4.94 -18.83
CA ALA A 133 -19.72 -4.71 -17.43
C ALA A 133 -18.48 -5.50 -16.99
N LEU A 134 -18.31 -6.74 -17.47
CA LEU A 134 -17.11 -7.53 -17.21
C LEU A 134 -15.87 -6.91 -17.83
N ASN A 135 -15.94 -6.47 -19.09
CA ASN A 135 -14.82 -5.81 -19.76
C ASN A 135 -14.42 -4.50 -19.07
N GLU A 136 -15.41 -3.71 -18.66
CA GLU A 136 -15.18 -2.48 -17.88
C GLU A 136 -14.50 -2.78 -16.54
N LEU A 137 -14.97 -3.79 -15.81
CA LEU A 137 -14.36 -4.22 -14.56
C LEU A 137 -12.90 -4.69 -14.75
N VAL A 138 -12.65 -5.53 -15.76
CA VAL A 138 -11.30 -6.03 -16.07
C VAL A 138 -10.36 -4.87 -16.42
N SER A 139 -10.83 -3.93 -17.25
CA SER A 139 -10.05 -2.75 -17.63
C SER A 139 -9.76 -1.86 -16.43
N ALA A 140 -10.78 -1.53 -15.64
CA ALA A 140 -10.64 -0.69 -14.46
C ALA A 140 -9.69 -1.31 -13.42
N PHE A 141 -9.82 -2.62 -13.16
CA PHE A 141 -8.93 -3.35 -12.26
C PHE A 141 -7.49 -3.30 -12.75
N SER A 142 -7.26 -3.59 -14.03
CA SER A 142 -5.92 -3.64 -14.64
C SER A 142 -5.25 -2.27 -14.62
N THR A 143 -5.99 -1.21 -14.96
CA THR A 143 -5.48 0.17 -14.89
C THR A 143 -5.09 0.54 -13.46
N MET A 144 -5.96 0.27 -12.48
CA MET A 144 -5.69 0.59 -11.08
C MET A 144 -4.48 -0.18 -10.52
N ALA A 145 -4.40 -1.49 -10.80
CA ALA A 145 -3.27 -2.32 -10.38
C ALA A 145 -1.96 -1.85 -11.03
N SER A 146 -1.99 -1.48 -12.32
CA SER A 146 -0.82 -0.96 -13.03
C SER A 146 -0.36 0.39 -12.47
N GLU A 147 -1.27 1.34 -12.24
CA GLU A 147 -0.94 2.65 -11.67
C GLU A 147 -0.41 2.53 -10.24
N LEU A 148 -0.98 1.64 -9.42
CA LEU A 148 -0.45 1.32 -8.10
C LEU A 148 0.99 0.79 -8.19
N GLU A 149 1.26 -0.18 -9.07
CA GLU A 149 2.60 -0.74 -9.22
C GLU A 149 3.60 0.31 -9.70
N LYS A 150 3.24 1.16 -10.68
CA LYS A 150 4.09 2.26 -11.14
C LYS A 150 4.48 3.20 -9.99
N ARG A 151 3.53 3.57 -9.13
CA ARG A 151 3.79 4.43 -7.96
C ARG A 151 4.72 3.74 -6.95
N MET A 152 4.48 2.46 -6.66
CA MET A 152 5.34 1.67 -5.77
C MET A 152 6.76 1.50 -6.32
N VAL A 153 6.90 1.26 -7.64
CA VAL A 153 8.19 1.19 -8.31
C VAL A 153 8.91 2.53 -8.23
N ARG A 154 8.22 3.65 -8.50
CA ARG A 154 8.84 4.99 -8.41
C ARG A 154 9.37 5.30 -7.01
N TYR A 155 8.61 4.97 -5.97
CA TYR A 155 9.09 5.04 -4.58
C TYR A 155 10.34 4.17 -4.38
N ARG A 156 10.27 2.89 -4.75
CA ARG A 156 11.37 1.94 -4.54
C ARG A 156 12.63 2.36 -5.28
N THR A 157 12.51 2.83 -6.52
CA THR A 157 13.64 3.37 -7.28
C THR A 157 14.27 4.59 -6.60
N ALA A 158 13.46 5.52 -6.09
CA ALA A 158 13.98 6.67 -5.34
C ALA A 158 14.67 6.24 -4.03
N PHE A 159 14.06 5.30 -3.30
CA PHE A 159 14.61 4.73 -2.08
C PHE A 159 15.95 4.02 -2.33
N ASP A 160 15.99 3.13 -3.32
CA ASP A 160 17.20 2.37 -3.68
C ASP A 160 18.30 3.31 -4.20
N GLY A 161 17.95 4.31 -5.01
CA GLY A 161 18.88 5.32 -5.50
C GLY A 161 19.59 6.09 -4.37
N MET A 162 18.87 6.41 -3.31
CA MET A 162 19.43 7.13 -2.17
C MET A 162 20.15 6.23 -1.15
N PHE A 163 19.53 5.13 -0.74
CA PHE A 163 20.01 4.35 0.42
C PHE A 163 20.81 3.10 0.05
N VAL A 164 20.60 2.55 -1.14
CA VAL A 164 21.30 1.34 -1.61
C VAL A 164 22.45 1.71 -2.56
N GLN A 165 22.14 2.45 -3.62
CA GLN A 165 23.08 2.82 -4.69
C GLN A 165 23.85 4.10 -4.38
N ARG A 166 23.26 5.02 -3.61
CA ARG A 166 23.84 6.30 -3.15
C ARG A 166 24.29 7.23 -4.27
N ASN A 167 23.54 7.23 -5.36
CA ASN A 167 23.85 8.04 -6.55
C ASN A 167 22.78 9.11 -6.82
N ASP A 168 21.62 9.06 -6.16
CA ASP A 168 20.52 9.99 -6.40
C ASP A 168 19.79 10.40 -5.11
N HIS A 169 20.26 11.50 -4.52
CA HIS A 169 19.62 12.14 -3.37
C HIS A 169 18.40 12.98 -3.74
N GLN A 170 18.31 13.42 -5.01
CA GLN A 170 17.26 14.33 -5.45
C GLN A 170 15.94 13.59 -5.62
N ALA A 171 15.96 12.38 -6.17
CA ALA A 171 14.76 11.58 -6.36
C ALA A 171 14.03 11.28 -5.04
N PHE A 172 14.77 10.90 -3.99
CA PHE A 172 14.14 10.59 -2.70
C PHE A 172 13.67 11.85 -1.96
N SER A 173 14.43 12.95 -2.02
CA SER A 173 14.00 14.23 -1.44
C SER A 173 12.73 14.75 -2.13
N ALA A 174 12.64 14.63 -3.47
CA ALA A 174 11.45 14.95 -4.23
C ALA A 174 10.26 14.03 -3.88
N PHE A 175 10.51 12.74 -3.66
CA PHE A 175 9.48 11.83 -3.14
C PHE A 175 8.98 12.28 -1.77
N LEU A 176 9.87 12.61 -0.83
CA LEU A 176 9.49 13.02 0.52
C LEU A 176 8.68 14.33 0.53
N ALA A 177 9.02 15.27 -0.35
CA ALA A 177 8.27 16.50 -0.54
C ALA A 177 6.83 16.24 -1.03
N ASP A 178 6.61 15.17 -1.81
CA ASP A 178 5.30 14.77 -2.34
C ASP A 178 4.68 13.56 -1.58
N ALA A 179 5.27 13.17 -0.44
CA ALA A 179 4.92 11.91 0.23
C ALA A 179 3.43 11.84 0.61
N SER A 180 2.80 12.97 0.98
CA SER A 180 1.36 13.04 1.28
C SER A 180 0.50 12.64 0.07
N SER A 181 0.85 13.08 -1.13
CA SER A 181 0.17 12.72 -2.38
C SER A 181 0.36 11.24 -2.73
N TYR A 182 1.57 10.71 -2.54
CA TYR A 182 1.84 9.28 -2.68
C TYR A 182 1.02 8.46 -1.69
N PHE A 183 1.02 8.84 -0.42
CA PHE A 183 0.28 8.16 0.63
C PHE A 183 -1.22 8.09 0.31
N GLN A 184 -1.83 9.20 -0.09
CA GLN A 184 -3.24 9.25 -0.47
C GLN A 184 -3.55 8.39 -1.70
N SER A 185 -2.79 8.57 -2.79
CA SER A 185 -3.05 7.88 -4.05
C SER A 185 -2.84 6.36 -3.96
N ILE A 186 -1.78 5.93 -3.26
CA ILE A 186 -1.52 4.53 -2.96
C ILE A 186 -2.61 3.99 -2.03
N GLY A 187 -2.97 4.74 -0.99
CA GLY A 187 -3.98 4.34 0.00
C GLY A 187 -5.34 4.05 -0.63
N ILE A 188 -5.82 4.95 -1.50
CA ILE A 188 -7.07 4.76 -2.25
C ILE A 188 -6.99 3.50 -3.11
N SER A 189 -5.88 3.29 -3.81
CA SER A 189 -5.70 2.14 -4.71
C SER A 189 -5.69 0.81 -3.94
N VAL A 190 -4.94 0.74 -2.83
CA VAL A 190 -4.86 -0.45 -1.97
C VAL A 190 -6.21 -0.75 -1.33
N ALA A 191 -6.94 0.28 -0.86
CA ALA A 191 -8.26 0.11 -0.27
C ALA A 191 -9.28 -0.42 -1.30
N LYS A 192 -9.35 0.19 -2.50
CA LYS A 192 -10.27 -0.23 -3.56
C LYS A 192 -9.99 -1.66 -4.04
N LEU A 193 -8.73 -1.99 -4.32
CA LEU A 193 -8.32 -3.34 -4.70
C LEU A 193 -8.60 -4.35 -3.58
N GLY A 194 -8.37 -3.96 -2.33
CA GLY A 194 -8.72 -4.76 -1.15
C GLY A 194 -10.21 -5.07 -1.07
N HIS A 195 -11.07 -4.06 -1.19
CA HIS A 195 -12.52 -4.25 -1.18
C HIS A 195 -13.01 -5.13 -2.33
N LEU A 196 -12.47 -4.98 -3.54
CA LEU A 196 -12.78 -5.88 -4.65
C LEU A 196 -12.43 -7.33 -4.31
N SER A 197 -11.24 -7.55 -3.76
CA SER A 197 -10.83 -8.89 -3.34
C SER A 197 -11.73 -9.47 -2.24
N ASP A 198 -12.16 -8.67 -1.28
CA ASP A 198 -13.06 -9.11 -0.20
C ASP A 198 -14.44 -9.50 -0.73
N VAL A 199 -15.02 -8.69 -1.61
CA VAL A 199 -16.32 -8.97 -2.25
C VAL A 199 -16.24 -10.27 -3.06
N TRP A 200 -15.18 -10.41 -3.85
CA TRP A 200 -14.92 -11.61 -4.64
C TRP A 200 -14.78 -12.85 -3.76
N GLN A 201 -13.88 -12.82 -2.77
CA GLN A 201 -13.65 -13.96 -1.87
C GLN A 201 -14.90 -14.32 -1.05
N ARG A 202 -15.65 -13.36 -0.52
CA ARG A 202 -16.88 -13.64 0.24
C ARG A 202 -17.93 -14.32 -0.64
N THR A 203 -18.02 -13.93 -1.90
CA THR A 203 -18.96 -14.53 -2.85
C THR A 203 -18.55 -15.96 -3.21
N LEU A 204 -17.26 -16.20 -3.46
CA LEU A 204 -16.73 -17.54 -3.75
C LEU A 204 -16.65 -18.48 -2.53
N LYS A 205 -16.47 -17.96 -1.32
CA LYS A 205 -16.52 -18.77 -0.08
C LYS A 205 -17.94 -19.21 0.24
N ARG A 206 -18.93 -18.37 -0.03
CA ARG A 206 -20.36 -18.70 0.15
C ARG A 206 -20.87 -19.69 -0.91
N ARG A 207 -20.29 -19.66 -2.11
CA ARG A 207 -20.70 -20.49 -3.24
C ARG A 207 -19.43 -20.94 -3.97
N SER A 208 -19.15 -22.25 -3.99
CA SER A 208 -17.96 -22.72 -4.70
C SER A 208 -17.96 -22.17 -6.13
N ALA A 209 -16.81 -21.74 -6.65
CA ALA A 209 -16.73 -21.04 -7.94
C ALA A 209 -17.35 -21.84 -9.11
N LYS A 210 -17.40 -23.17 -8.98
CA LYS A 210 -18.03 -24.10 -9.93
C LYS A 210 -19.56 -24.11 -9.89
N LEU A 211 -20.17 -23.62 -8.80
CA LEU A 211 -21.61 -23.60 -8.56
C LEU A 211 -22.27 -22.24 -8.87
N LEU A 212 -21.49 -21.21 -9.20
CA LEU A 212 -22.05 -19.93 -9.61
C LEU A 212 -22.64 -20.04 -11.01
N ASN A 213 -23.96 -19.88 -11.10
CA ASN A 213 -24.65 -19.79 -12.39
C ASN A 213 -24.33 -18.44 -13.08
N THR A 214 -24.67 -18.33 -14.37
CA THR A 214 -24.38 -17.14 -15.19
C THR A 214 -24.99 -15.85 -14.63
N LYS A 215 -26.16 -15.93 -13.98
CA LYS A 215 -26.84 -14.77 -13.38
C LYS A 215 -26.06 -14.25 -12.17
N ASP A 216 -25.68 -15.15 -11.26
CA ASP A 216 -24.92 -14.81 -10.06
C ASP A 216 -23.56 -14.20 -10.41
N LYS A 217 -22.90 -14.71 -11.46
CA LYS A 217 -21.65 -14.13 -11.98
C LYS A 217 -21.86 -12.72 -12.51
N SER A 218 -22.94 -12.49 -13.25
CA SER A 218 -23.27 -11.17 -13.80
C SER A 218 -23.57 -10.16 -12.68
N ASP A 219 -24.28 -10.58 -11.64
CA ASP A 219 -24.60 -9.72 -10.48
C ASP A 219 -23.35 -9.42 -9.65
N LEU A 220 -22.46 -10.40 -9.47
CA LEU A 220 -21.16 -10.19 -8.84
C LEU A 220 -20.31 -9.17 -9.61
N VAL A 221 -20.22 -9.29 -10.94
CA VAL A 221 -19.48 -8.34 -11.80
C VAL A 221 -20.04 -6.93 -11.65
N ARG A 222 -21.37 -6.77 -11.71
CA ARG A 222 -22.01 -5.45 -11.54
C ARG A 222 -21.75 -4.86 -10.16
N ASN A 223 -21.82 -5.67 -9.11
CA ASN A 223 -21.52 -5.22 -7.74
C ASN A 223 -20.07 -4.74 -7.65
N MET A 224 -19.10 -5.56 -8.09
CA MET A 224 -17.69 -5.19 -8.09
C MET A 224 -17.43 -3.91 -8.90
N LEU A 225 -18.03 -3.78 -10.07
CA LEU A 225 -17.90 -2.56 -10.89
C LEU A 225 -18.47 -1.32 -10.16
N GLY A 226 -19.62 -1.45 -9.51
CA GLY A 226 -20.21 -0.39 -8.69
C GLY A 226 -19.28 0.07 -7.56
N GLN A 227 -18.57 -0.85 -6.90
CA GLN A 227 -17.58 -0.51 -5.87
C GLN A 227 -16.34 0.22 -6.42
N MET A 228 -16.04 0.10 -7.70
CA MET A 228 -14.92 0.85 -8.31
C MET A 228 -15.27 2.29 -8.63
N ALA A 229 -16.53 2.54 -8.98
CA ALA A 229 -17.06 3.84 -9.38
C ALA A 229 -17.36 4.77 -8.18
N ALA A 230 -17.61 4.20 -7.00
CA ALA A 230 -17.71 4.93 -5.73
C ALA A 230 -16.33 5.40 -5.23
#